data_AF-D1CAX5-F1
#
_entry.id   AF-D1CAX5-F1
#
_cell.length_a   1.000
_cell.length_b   1.000
_cell.length_c   1.000
_cell.angle_alpha   90.00
_cell.angle_beta   90.00
_cell.angle_gamma   90.00
#
_symmetry.space_group_name_H-M   'P 1'
#
loop_
_entity.id
_entity.type
_entity.pdbx_description
1 polymer ?
#
loop_
_entity_poly.entity_id
_entity_poly.type
_entity_poly.pdbx_seq_one_letter_code
_entity_poly.pdbx_strand_id
1 'polypeptide(L)'
;MRDVRQPMTAVRVSDVAASLRFYVDMLGCNLVRHDTGADLAVVDAAGYAILIAGPAAGDITHELHTVREVVKPGGSVHIFGGDLGARRAALADRGVAATLIERPWGDRQLQVTDPDGYSVVFWTIVERTPEQVLDLYASGVDALERALDGLSEADLDLAREPGAWTIRQIVHHLADAETAALGGPKFALAEPGRVYHGNRYSQDVWAERLDYAGRDIGPSVVLFKAIRAHMLQLVRHVPDALERHTVDASGAPSLPVGRILGMLASHALEHIEEIEETRRRYGR
;
A
#
# COMPACT_ATOMS: atom_id res chain seq x y z
N MET A 1 9.95 27.44 1.41
CA MET A 1 10.31 26.43 2.43
C MET A 1 9.35 25.27 2.21
N ARG A 2 9.83 24.11 1.73
CA ARG A 2 8.94 22.93 1.63
C ARG A 2 8.65 22.52 3.07
N ASP A 3 7.41 22.72 3.48
CA ASP A 3 6.88 22.21 4.74
C ASP A 3 7.22 20.71 4.76
N VAL A 4 8.09 20.29 5.68
CA VAL A 4 8.42 18.87 5.82
C VAL A 4 7.12 18.25 6.30
N ARG A 5 6.40 17.59 5.37
CA ARG A 5 5.14 16.91 5.70
C ARG A 5 5.40 16.00 6.89
N GLN A 6 4.60 16.16 7.95
CA GLN A 6 4.66 15.25 9.09
C GLN A 6 4.70 13.80 8.60
N PRO A 7 5.61 12.96 9.11
CA PRO A 7 5.70 11.57 8.71
C PRO A 7 4.36 10.87 8.85
N MET A 8 4.04 10.06 7.85
CA MET A 8 2.83 9.23 7.85
C MET A 8 3.13 7.81 8.31
N THR A 9 4.38 7.37 8.19
CA THR A 9 4.85 6.05 8.57
C THR A 9 5.85 6.19 9.70
N ALA A 10 5.72 5.35 10.72
CA ALA A 10 6.69 5.23 11.80
C ALA A 10 7.14 3.79 12.00
N VAL A 11 8.42 3.62 12.32
CA VAL A 11 8.99 2.35 12.79
C VAL A 11 9.57 2.53 14.19
N ARG A 12 9.35 1.54 15.05
CA ARG A 12 9.97 1.47 16.38
C ARG A 12 11.22 0.60 16.30
N VAL A 13 12.37 1.15 16.65
CA VAL A 13 13.67 0.52 16.46
C VAL A 13 14.41 0.37 17.79
N SER A 14 15.32 -0.59 17.86
CA SER A 14 16.14 -0.83 19.04
C SER A 14 17.32 0.16 19.15
N ASP A 15 17.81 0.67 18.02
CA ASP A 15 18.91 1.64 17.94
C ASP A 15 18.70 2.60 16.76
N VAL A 16 18.40 3.87 17.07
CA VAL A 16 18.19 4.94 16.07
C VAL A 16 19.46 5.19 15.26
N ALA A 17 20.65 5.13 15.86
CA ALA A 17 21.89 5.36 15.16
C ALA A 17 22.20 4.22 14.18
N ALA A 18 21.91 2.96 14.55
CA ALA A 18 22.00 1.82 13.63
C ALA A 18 21.01 1.94 12.47
N SER A 19 19.77 2.32 12.77
CA SER A 19 18.76 2.56 11.75
C SER A 19 19.16 3.69 10.82
N LEU A 20 19.71 4.80 11.32
CA LEU A 20 20.18 5.89 10.48
C LEU A 20 21.30 5.47 9.53
N ARG A 21 22.28 4.68 10.00
CA ARG A 21 23.30 4.11 9.11
C ARG A 21 22.66 3.29 7.99
N PHE A 22 21.66 2.48 8.32
CA PHE A 22 20.97 1.67 7.33
C PHE A 22 20.15 2.52 6.34
N TYR A 23 19.21 3.34 6.81
CA TYR A 23 18.32 4.11 5.93
C TYR A 23 19.09 5.19 5.15
N VAL A 24 20.02 5.91 5.76
CA VAL A 24 20.75 7.00 5.11
C VAL A 24 21.91 6.46 4.29
N ASP A 25 22.86 5.76 4.91
CA ASP A 25 24.11 5.39 4.25
C ASP A 25 23.90 4.22 3.27
N MET A 26 23.11 3.22 3.67
CA MET A 26 22.94 2.00 2.89
C MET A 26 21.80 2.14 1.86
N LEU A 27 20.62 2.61 2.27
CA LEU A 27 19.47 2.76 1.38
C LEU A 27 19.47 4.09 0.60
N GLY A 28 20.28 5.07 1.00
CA GLY A 28 20.39 6.37 0.33
C GLY A 28 19.20 7.30 0.59
N CYS A 29 18.49 7.15 1.71
CA CYS A 29 17.48 8.10 2.15
C CYS A 29 18.14 9.39 2.65
N ASN A 30 17.41 10.51 2.58
CA ASN A 30 17.93 11.78 3.08
C ASN A 30 17.58 11.94 4.57
N LEU A 31 18.55 12.27 5.41
CA LEU A 31 18.26 12.65 6.79
C LEU A 31 17.56 14.02 6.81
N VAL A 32 16.39 14.10 7.43
CA VAL A 32 15.61 15.33 7.56
C VAL A 32 15.75 15.94 8.94
N ARG A 33 15.65 15.10 9.98
CA ARG A 33 15.78 15.51 11.39
C ARG A 33 16.39 14.38 12.21
N HIS A 34 17.20 14.72 13.19
CA HIS A 34 17.68 13.79 14.22
C HIS A 34 17.66 14.52 15.56
N ASP A 35 16.86 14.02 16.50
CA ASP A 35 16.78 14.49 17.87
C ASP A 35 17.26 13.37 18.80
N THR A 36 18.52 13.49 19.22
CA THR A 36 19.16 12.51 20.11
C THR A 36 18.57 12.56 21.53
N GLY A 37 17.99 13.69 21.95
CA GLY A 37 17.39 13.83 23.27
C GLY A 37 16.03 13.16 23.35
N ALA A 38 15.24 13.25 22.27
CA ALA A 38 13.95 12.57 22.15
C ALA A 38 14.07 11.12 21.63
N ASP A 39 15.26 10.70 21.20
CA ASP A 39 15.53 9.40 20.57
C ASP A 39 14.68 9.18 19.30
N LEU A 40 14.65 10.21 18.45
CA LEU A 40 13.85 10.27 17.24
C LEU A 40 14.69 10.70 16.03
N ALA A 41 14.38 10.13 14.86
CA ALA A 41 14.87 10.65 13.60
C ALA A 41 13.79 10.61 12.51
N VAL A 42 13.92 11.48 11.52
CA VAL A 42 13.06 11.50 10.33
C VAL A 42 13.95 11.41 9.10
N VAL A 43 13.65 10.44 8.23
CA VAL A 43 14.30 10.29 6.92
C VAL A 43 13.29 10.51 5.80
N ASP A 44 13.74 11.11 4.69
CA ASP A 44 12.98 11.22 3.44
C ASP A 44 13.45 10.12 2.48
N ALA A 45 12.52 9.23 2.15
CA ALA A 45 12.70 8.15 1.20
C ALA A 45 11.94 8.46 -0.08
N ALA A 46 12.59 9.18 -1.01
CA ALA A 46 12.00 9.57 -2.30
C ALA A 46 10.70 10.40 -2.16
N GLY A 47 10.70 11.40 -1.26
CA GLY A 47 9.55 12.26 -1.00
C GLY A 47 8.57 11.73 0.06
N TYR A 48 8.86 10.57 0.64
CA TYR A 48 8.08 9.97 1.73
C TYR A 48 8.85 10.06 3.04
N ALA A 49 8.32 10.83 4.00
CA ALA A 49 8.91 10.96 5.32
C ALA A 49 8.58 9.76 6.21
N ILE A 50 9.60 9.13 6.79
CA ILE A 50 9.51 8.01 7.72
C ILE A 50 10.07 8.46 9.07
N LEU A 51 9.29 8.29 10.13
CA LEU A 51 9.73 8.50 11.50
C LEU A 51 10.39 7.22 12.03
N ILE A 52 11.60 7.34 12.55
CA ILE A 52 12.35 6.30 13.23
C ILE A 52 12.35 6.66 14.72
N ALA A 53 11.74 5.82 15.54
CA ALA A 53 11.58 6.07 16.97
C ALA A 53 12.28 5.00 17.80
N GLY A 54 13.26 5.39 18.61
CA GLY A 54 14.02 4.49 19.44
C GLY A 54 13.32 4.09 20.74
N PRO A 55 13.98 3.30 21.60
CA PRO A 55 13.41 2.80 22.85
C PRO A 55 13.07 3.89 23.87
N ALA A 56 13.79 5.03 23.86
CA ALA A 56 13.55 6.14 24.78
C ALA A 56 12.47 7.12 24.27
N ALA A 57 12.00 6.96 23.02
CA ALA A 57 10.95 7.79 22.48
C ALA A 57 9.61 7.52 23.19
N GLY A 58 9.00 8.58 23.73
CA GLY A 58 7.69 8.54 24.38
C GLY A 58 6.52 8.33 23.40
N ASP A 59 5.42 9.06 23.62
CA ASP A 59 4.30 9.06 22.69
C ASP A 59 4.67 9.83 21.40
N ILE A 60 4.76 9.09 20.29
CA ILE A 60 5.10 9.62 18.96
C ILE A 60 3.88 10.17 18.20
N THR A 61 2.69 10.16 18.82
CA THR A 61 1.45 10.61 18.18
C THR A 61 1.52 12.03 17.64
N HIS A 62 2.16 12.94 18.35
CA HIS A 62 2.26 14.35 17.96
C HIS A 62 3.27 14.59 16.82
N GLU A 63 4.16 13.63 16.58
CA GLU A 63 5.17 13.66 15.51
C GLU A 63 4.59 13.22 14.17
N LEU A 64 3.42 12.56 14.18
CA LEU A 64 2.84 11.91 13.03
C LEU A 64 1.61 12.66 12.52
N HIS A 65 1.42 12.58 11.21
CA HIS A 65 0.21 13.07 10.56
C HIS A 65 -1.05 12.38 11.15
N THR A 66 -2.21 13.04 11.09
CA THR A 66 -3.48 12.50 11.66
C THR A 66 -3.88 11.17 11.04
N VAL A 67 -3.62 11.02 9.73
CA VAL A 67 -3.63 9.74 9.03
C VAL A 67 -2.22 9.18 9.02
N ARG A 68 -2.01 8.11 9.77
CA ARG A 68 -0.70 7.49 10.00
C ARG A 68 -0.79 5.98 10.14
N GLU A 69 0.38 5.38 10.01
CA GLU A 69 0.66 3.98 10.25
C GLU A 69 1.90 3.88 11.13
N VAL A 70 1.79 3.11 12.23
CA VAL A 70 2.96 2.67 13.00
C VAL A 70 3.16 1.21 12.65
N VAL A 71 4.23 0.94 11.89
CA VAL A 71 4.52 -0.40 11.38
C VAL A 71 4.76 -1.33 12.57
N LYS A 72 3.99 -2.42 12.63
CA LYS A 72 4.14 -3.43 13.69
C LYS A 72 5.47 -4.18 13.50
N PRO A 73 6.10 -4.70 14.58
CA PRO A 73 7.33 -5.48 14.45
C PRO A 73 7.22 -6.61 13.42
N GLY A 74 8.22 -6.73 12.54
CA GLY A 74 8.19 -7.67 11.41
C GLY A 74 7.35 -7.22 10.20
N GLY A 75 6.69 -6.07 10.29
CA GLY A 75 5.92 -5.48 9.20
C GLY A 75 6.77 -4.87 8.09
N SER A 76 6.09 -4.25 7.12
CA SER A 76 6.72 -3.72 5.91
C SER A 76 6.67 -2.19 5.84
N VAL A 77 7.76 -1.60 5.36
CA VAL A 77 7.86 -0.18 4.99
C VAL A 77 7.93 -0.08 3.47
N HIS A 78 6.89 0.50 2.86
CA HIS A 78 6.78 0.59 1.41
C HIS A 78 7.34 1.91 0.87
N ILE A 79 8.35 1.82 0.00
CA ILE A 79 9.05 2.98 -0.58
C ILE A 79 8.95 2.90 -2.09
N PHE A 80 8.68 4.02 -2.77
CA PHE A 80 8.74 4.04 -4.22
C PHE A 80 10.20 3.84 -4.70
N GLY A 81 10.43 2.75 -5.42
CA GLY A 81 11.74 2.28 -5.83
C GLY A 81 12.24 2.80 -7.18
N GLY A 82 11.34 3.27 -8.05
CA GLY A 82 11.69 3.69 -9.41
C GLY A 82 12.27 2.53 -10.23
N ASP A 83 13.48 2.69 -10.76
CA ASP A 83 14.22 1.62 -11.44
C ASP A 83 14.78 0.62 -10.41
N LEU A 84 14.08 -0.51 -10.24
CA LEU A 84 14.47 -1.56 -9.29
C LEU A 84 15.78 -2.26 -9.67
N GLY A 85 16.13 -2.32 -10.96
CA GLY A 85 17.38 -2.93 -11.41
C GLY A 85 18.59 -2.07 -11.02
N ALA A 86 18.53 -0.78 -11.34
CA ALA A 86 19.55 0.18 -10.93
C ALA A 86 19.64 0.27 -9.39
N ARG A 87 18.50 0.25 -8.69
CA ARG A 87 18.48 0.26 -7.23
C ARG A 87 19.10 -0.99 -6.63
N ARG A 88 18.80 -2.18 -7.16
CA ARG A 88 19.41 -3.44 -6.72
C ARG A 88 20.93 -3.41 -6.88
N ALA A 89 21.43 -2.90 -8.01
CA ALA A 89 22.86 -2.76 -8.24
C ALA A 89 23.50 -1.81 -7.21
N ALA A 90 22.93 -0.63 -6.99
CA ALA A 90 23.43 0.33 -6.01
C ALA A 90 23.41 -0.20 -4.56
N LEU A 91 22.40 -1.01 -4.21
CA LEU A 91 22.33 -1.69 -2.92
C LEU A 91 23.42 -2.76 -2.78
N ALA A 92 23.65 -3.56 -3.83
CA ALA A 92 24.70 -4.56 -3.86
C ALA A 92 26.10 -3.95 -3.73
N ASP A 93 26.37 -2.80 -4.37
CA ASP A 93 27.63 -2.07 -4.24
C ASP A 93 27.91 -1.60 -2.80
N ARG A 94 26.85 -1.42 -2.00
CA ARG A 94 26.92 -1.08 -0.58
C ARG A 94 26.90 -2.32 0.32
N GLY A 95 26.87 -3.52 -0.23
CA GLY A 95 26.81 -4.77 0.55
C GLY A 95 25.42 -5.08 1.13
N VAL A 96 24.36 -4.46 0.62
CA VAL A 96 22.98 -4.75 1.04
C VAL A 96 22.40 -5.86 0.16
N ALA A 97 22.07 -6.99 0.78
CA ALA A 97 21.34 -8.05 0.09
C ALA A 97 19.89 -7.62 -0.14
N ALA A 98 19.44 -7.70 -1.40
CA ALA A 98 18.10 -7.33 -1.80
C ALA A 98 17.48 -8.41 -2.68
N THR A 99 16.26 -8.82 -2.36
CA THR A 99 15.52 -9.88 -3.05
C THR A 99 14.54 -9.28 -4.04
N LEU A 100 14.65 -9.65 -5.32
CA LEU A 100 13.65 -9.27 -6.32
C LEU A 100 12.50 -10.26 -6.26
N ILE A 101 11.29 -9.75 -6.04
CA ILE A 101 10.04 -10.50 -6.04
C ILE A 101 9.28 -10.10 -7.30
N GLU A 102 8.94 -11.08 -8.12
CA GLU A 102 8.08 -10.91 -9.29
C GLU A 102 6.76 -11.64 -9.06
N ARG A 103 5.66 -10.89 -9.13
CA ARG A 103 4.31 -11.44 -8.95
C ARG A 103 3.80 -12.02 -10.27
N PRO A 104 2.87 -13.00 -10.24
CA PRO A 104 2.31 -13.59 -11.45
C PRO A 104 1.65 -12.59 -12.41
N TRP A 105 1.16 -11.46 -11.90
CA TRP A 105 0.60 -10.36 -12.70
C TRP A 105 1.63 -9.33 -13.17
N GLY A 106 2.93 -9.63 -13.03
CA GLY A 106 4.05 -8.87 -13.57
C GLY A 106 4.56 -7.74 -12.70
N ASP A 107 3.93 -7.46 -11.55
CA ASP A 107 4.47 -6.50 -10.59
C ASP A 107 5.80 -6.98 -10.02
N ARG A 108 6.67 -6.02 -9.74
CA ARG A 108 8.01 -6.29 -9.22
C ARG A 108 8.26 -5.44 -8.01
N GLN A 109 8.85 -6.06 -7.01
CA GLN A 109 9.24 -5.41 -5.77
C GLN A 109 10.65 -5.85 -5.41
N LEU A 110 11.42 -4.94 -4.83
CA LEU A 110 12.73 -5.25 -4.29
C LEU A 110 12.65 -5.15 -2.77
N GLN A 111 12.89 -6.25 -2.08
CA GLN A 111 12.79 -6.35 -0.63
C GLN A 111 14.16 -6.37 0.01
N VAL A 112 14.32 -5.60 1.08
CA VAL A 112 15.51 -5.57 1.95
C VAL A 112 15.05 -5.72 3.39
N THR A 113 15.81 -6.40 4.24
CA THR A 113 15.54 -6.46 5.68
C THR A 113 16.36 -5.40 6.41
N ASP A 114 15.72 -4.61 7.27
CA ASP A 114 16.40 -3.62 8.10
C ASP A 114 16.99 -4.23 9.40
N PRO A 115 17.77 -3.47 10.20
CA PRO A 115 18.42 -3.99 11.40
C PRO A 115 17.48 -4.57 12.45
N ASP A 116 16.23 -4.13 12.50
CA ASP A 116 15.21 -4.56 13.47
C ASP A 116 14.29 -5.64 12.89
N GLY A 117 14.56 -6.11 11.67
CA GLY A 117 13.82 -7.17 11.00
C GLY A 117 12.60 -6.69 10.23
N TYR A 118 12.40 -5.38 10.06
CA TYR A 118 11.36 -4.87 9.18
C TYR A 118 11.71 -5.15 7.71
N SER A 119 10.67 -5.35 6.91
CA SER A 119 10.79 -5.51 5.47
C SER A 119 10.70 -4.15 4.79
N VAL A 120 11.80 -3.64 4.24
CA VAL A 120 11.78 -2.45 3.38
C VAL A 120 11.49 -2.88 1.95
N VAL A 121 10.31 -2.56 1.46
CA VAL A 121 9.80 -2.97 0.15
C VAL A 121 9.84 -1.80 -0.81
N PHE A 122 10.77 -1.87 -1.77
CA PHE A 122 10.81 -0.95 -2.90
C PHE A 122 9.88 -1.43 -4.00
N TRP A 123 8.79 -0.70 -4.23
CA TRP A 123 7.82 -1.02 -5.29
C TRP A 123 8.01 -0.09 -6.49
N THR A 124 7.58 -0.52 -7.66
CA THR A 124 7.60 0.32 -8.86
C THR A 124 6.28 0.21 -9.60
N ILE A 125 6.00 1.20 -10.44
CA ILE A 125 4.85 1.15 -11.33
C ILE A 125 5.27 0.39 -12.58
N VAL A 126 4.59 -0.72 -12.85
CA VAL A 126 4.76 -1.44 -14.11
C VAL A 126 3.91 -0.77 -15.19
N GLU A 127 4.56 -0.37 -16.28
CA GLU A 127 3.90 0.12 -17.48
C GLU A 127 3.03 -0.99 -18.09
N ARG A 128 1.77 -0.65 -18.37
CA ARG A 128 0.77 -1.56 -18.91
C ARG A 128 0.02 -0.85 -20.03
N THR A 129 -0.35 -1.58 -21.08
CA THR A 129 -1.28 -1.05 -22.08
C THR A 129 -2.66 -0.83 -21.45
N PRO A 130 -3.51 0.03 -22.06
CA PRO A 130 -4.91 0.16 -21.67
C PRO A 130 -5.62 -1.18 -21.44
N GLU A 131 -5.47 -2.11 -22.37
CA GLU A 131 -6.10 -3.44 -22.32
C GLU A 131 -5.58 -4.23 -21.13
N GLN A 132 -4.25 -4.26 -20.91
CA GLN A 132 -3.65 -4.94 -19.77
C GLN A 132 -4.13 -4.39 -18.43
N VAL A 133 -4.32 -3.07 -18.31
CA VAL A 133 -4.87 -2.46 -17.10
C VAL A 133 -6.31 -2.93 -16.86
N LEU A 134 -7.16 -2.89 -17.90
CA LEU A 134 -8.57 -3.25 -17.78
C LEU A 134 -8.75 -4.74 -17.50
N ASP A 135 -7.97 -5.60 -18.15
CA ASP A 135 -8.00 -7.05 -17.94
C ASP A 135 -7.53 -7.40 -16.53
N LEU A 136 -6.47 -6.76 -16.04
CA LEU A 136 -5.98 -6.95 -14.68
C LEU A 136 -6.98 -6.46 -13.63
N TYR A 137 -7.60 -5.30 -13.86
CA TYR A 137 -8.64 -4.78 -12.97
C TYR A 137 -9.89 -5.68 -12.97
N ALA A 138 -10.27 -6.26 -14.11
CA ALA A 138 -11.37 -7.21 -14.19
C ALA A 138 -11.06 -8.54 -13.47
N SER A 139 -9.85 -9.07 -13.61
CA SER A 139 -9.48 -10.40 -13.11
C SER A 139 -9.54 -10.55 -11.58
N GLY A 140 -9.40 -9.45 -10.85
CA GLY A 140 -9.47 -9.47 -9.38
C GLY A 140 -10.83 -9.92 -8.84
N VAL A 141 -11.93 -9.77 -9.60
CA VAL A 141 -13.23 -10.31 -9.22
C VAL A 141 -13.20 -11.84 -9.21
N ASP A 142 -12.82 -12.45 -10.33
CA ASP A 142 -12.78 -13.91 -10.43
C ASP A 142 -11.72 -14.51 -9.50
N ALA A 143 -10.61 -13.81 -9.28
CA ALA A 143 -9.57 -14.22 -8.35
C ALA A 143 -10.09 -14.24 -6.90
N LEU A 144 -10.80 -13.20 -6.46
CA LEU A 144 -11.39 -13.17 -5.13
C LEU A 144 -12.42 -14.29 -4.96
N GLU A 145 -13.29 -14.51 -5.94
CA GLU A 145 -14.27 -15.60 -5.87
C GLU A 145 -13.62 -16.97 -5.73
N ARG A 146 -12.60 -17.27 -6.56
CA ARG A 146 -11.85 -18.53 -6.44
C ARG A 146 -11.15 -18.66 -5.10
N ALA A 147 -10.60 -17.57 -4.58
CA ALA A 147 -9.91 -17.56 -3.30
C ALA A 147 -10.86 -17.83 -2.11
N LEU A 148 -12.14 -17.45 -2.23
CA LEU A 148 -13.16 -17.69 -1.20
C LEU A 148 -13.94 -19.00 -1.39
N ASP A 149 -13.88 -19.61 -2.57
CA ASP A 149 -14.63 -20.83 -2.87
C ASP A 149 -14.26 -21.99 -1.92
N GLY A 150 -15.30 -22.63 -1.38
CA GLY A 150 -15.18 -23.76 -0.45
C GLY A 150 -14.82 -23.41 1.00
N LEU A 151 -14.60 -22.12 1.35
CA LEU A 151 -14.33 -21.71 2.72
C LEU A 151 -15.60 -21.78 3.58
N SER A 152 -15.46 -22.31 4.79
CA SER A 152 -16.51 -22.21 5.81
C SER A 152 -16.42 -20.88 6.58
N GLU A 153 -17.48 -20.53 7.31
CA GLU A 153 -17.46 -19.34 8.18
C GLU A 153 -16.29 -19.33 9.17
N ALA A 154 -15.90 -20.49 9.71
CA ALA A 154 -14.77 -20.60 10.61
C ALA A 154 -13.41 -20.42 9.90
N ASP A 155 -13.32 -20.76 8.61
CA ASP A 155 -12.10 -20.56 7.84
C ASP A 155 -11.85 -19.09 7.53
N LEU A 156 -12.91 -18.27 7.46
CA LEU A 156 -12.79 -16.82 7.25
C LEU A 156 -12.02 -16.14 8.39
N ASP A 157 -12.00 -16.73 9.58
CA ASP A 157 -11.32 -16.19 10.76
C ASP A 157 -9.86 -16.69 10.89
N LEU A 158 -9.34 -17.40 9.89
CA LEU A 158 -7.94 -17.80 9.82
C LEU A 158 -7.05 -16.63 9.35
N ALA A 159 -5.88 -16.52 9.97
CA ALA A 159 -4.82 -15.59 9.57
C ALA A 159 -3.52 -16.35 9.26
N ARG A 160 -2.75 -15.85 8.27
CA ARG A 160 -1.50 -16.49 7.83
C ARG A 160 -0.41 -16.54 8.90
N GLU A 161 -0.44 -15.60 9.84
CA GLU A 161 0.48 -15.53 10.98
C GLU A 161 -0.11 -14.69 12.13
N PRO A 162 0.43 -14.81 13.36
CA PRO A 162 -0.04 -14.02 14.49
C PRO A 162 0.06 -12.52 14.22
N GLY A 163 -1.05 -11.79 14.41
CA GLY A 163 -1.11 -10.34 14.22
C GLY A 163 -1.41 -9.88 12.79
N ALA A 164 -1.39 -10.77 11.80
CA ALA A 164 -1.90 -10.50 10.47
C ALA A 164 -3.44 -10.46 10.44
N TRP A 165 -4.00 -9.86 9.40
CA TRP A 165 -5.45 -9.89 9.18
C TRP A 165 -5.93 -11.31 8.83
N THR A 166 -7.15 -11.59 9.27
CA THR A 166 -7.91 -12.78 8.86
C THR A 166 -8.42 -12.61 7.42
N ILE A 167 -8.80 -13.73 6.79
CA ILE A 167 -9.44 -13.70 5.45
C ILE A 167 -10.66 -12.76 5.46
N ARG A 168 -11.49 -12.81 6.50
CA ARG A 168 -12.65 -11.92 6.70
C ARG A 168 -12.26 -10.44 6.65
N GLN A 169 -11.24 -10.06 7.40
CA GLN A 169 -10.74 -8.69 7.44
C GLN A 169 -10.17 -8.24 6.09
N ILE A 170 -9.46 -9.11 5.39
CA ILE A 170 -8.94 -8.83 4.05
C ILE A 170 -10.09 -8.56 3.06
N VAL A 171 -11.16 -9.35 3.08
CA VAL A 171 -12.32 -9.15 2.18
C VAL A 171 -12.99 -7.80 2.43
N HIS A 172 -13.16 -7.41 3.69
CA HIS A 172 -13.72 -6.10 4.01
C HIS A 172 -12.81 -4.96 3.58
N HIS A 173 -11.49 -5.10 3.82
CA HIS A 173 -10.49 -4.15 3.38
C HIS A 173 -10.52 -3.94 1.86
N LEU A 174 -10.62 -5.01 1.06
CA LEU A 174 -10.73 -4.90 -0.40
C LEU A 174 -11.91 -4.04 -0.83
N ALA A 175 -13.08 -4.23 -0.22
CA ALA A 175 -14.28 -3.46 -0.54
C ALA A 175 -14.14 -1.97 -0.15
N ASP A 176 -13.58 -1.70 1.03
CA ASP A 176 -13.43 -0.33 1.52
C ASP A 176 -12.29 0.42 0.83
N ALA A 177 -11.22 -0.26 0.43
CA ALA A 177 -10.15 0.31 -0.38
C ALA A 177 -10.64 0.78 -1.76
N GLU A 178 -11.44 -0.04 -2.45
CA GLU A 178 -12.08 0.36 -3.72
C GLU A 178 -13.04 1.54 -3.52
N THR A 179 -13.86 1.49 -2.46
CA THR A 179 -14.84 2.54 -2.15
C THR A 179 -14.16 3.88 -1.87
N ALA A 180 -13.10 3.87 -1.05
CA ALA A 180 -12.33 5.06 -0.73
C ALA A 180 -11.61 5.66 -1.96
N ALA A 181 -11.16 4.81 -2.88
CA ALA A 181 -10.44 5.25 -4.08
C ALA A 181 -11.36 5.73 -5.21
N LEU A 182 -12.62 5.28 -5.26
CA LEU A 182 -13.54 5.46 -6.39
C LEU A 182 -13.85 6.93 -6.74
N GLY A 183 -13.83 7.82 -5.75
CA GLY A 183 -14.22 9.22 -5.93
C GLY A 183 -13.34 9.96 -6.94
N GLY A 184 -12.01 9.82 -6.82
CA GLY A 184 -11.04 10.51 -7.69
C GLY A 184 -11.21 10.18 -9.17
N PRO A 185 -11.20 8.89 -9.57
CA PRO A 185 -11.46 8.48 -10.95
C PRO A 185 -12.78 9.01 -11.49
N LYS A 186 -13.87 9.00 -10.72
CA LYS A 186 -15.16 9.54 -11.21
C LYS A 186 -15.10 11.03 -11.49
N PHE A 187 -14.45 11.82 -10.63
CA PHE A 187 -14.22 13.24 -10.90
C PHE A 187 -13.30 13.45 -12.10
N ALA A 188 -12.23 12.66 -12.26
CA ALA A 188 -11.37 12.74 -13.44
C ALA A 188 -12.15 12.45 -14.74
N LEU A 189 -13.04 11.45 -14.71
CA LEU A 189 -13.85 11.07 -15.86
C LEU A 189 -14.90 12.13 -16.21
N ALA A 190 -15.63 12.66 -15.24
CA ALA A 190 -16.72 13.62 -15.48
C ALA A 190 -16.23 15.07 -15.64
N GLU A 191 -15.18 15.45 -14.91
CA GLU A 191 -14.67 16.82 -14.75
C GLU A 191 -13.12 16.82 -14.83
N PRO A 192 -12.53 16.45 -15.99
CA PRO A 192 -11.07 16.34 -16.12
C PRO A 192 -10.39 17.67 -15.81
N GLY A 193 -9.29 17.62 -15.05
CA GLY A 193 -8.55 18.80 -14.60
C GLY A 193 -9.16 19.52 -13.39
N ARG A 194 -10.27 19.01 -12.81
CA ARG A 194 -10.83 19.55 -11.56
C ARG A 194 -9.88 19.35 -10.38
N VAL A 195 -9.83 20.35 -9.50
CA VAL A 195 -9.17 20.21 -8.19
C VAL A 195 -9.90 19.15 -7.37
N TYR A 196 -9.21 18.07 -7.01
CA TYR A 196 -9.74 17.01 -6.16
C TYR A 196 -8.88 16.81 -4.92
N HIS A 197 -9.53 16.81 -3.76
CA HIS A 197 -8.94 16.48 -2.48
C HIS A 197 -9.47 15.13 -2.02
N GLY A 198 -8.68 14.08 -2.24
CA GLY A 198 -9.00 12.76 -1.72
C GLY A 198 -8.81 12.69 -0.21
N ASN A 199 -9.66 11.90 0.45
CA ASN A 199 -9.49 11.59 1.87
C ASN A 199 -8.56 10.39 2.00
N ARG A 200 -7.46 10.59 2.74
CA ARG A 200 -6.63 9.47 3.18
C ARG A 200 -7.32 8.80 4.37
N TYR A 201 -7.13 7.50 4.53
CA TYR A 201 -7.66 6.76 5.67
C TYR A 201 -6.60 5.82 6.25
N SER A 202 -6.77 5.46 7.51
CA SER A 202 -5.93 4.46 8.18
C SER A 202 -6.66 3.13 8.13
N GLN A 203 -6.09 2.15 7.43
CA GLN A 203 -6.71 0.87 7.17
C GLN A 203 -6.94 0.08 8.47
N ASP A 204 -5.95 0.07 9.37
CA ASP A 204 -6.07 -0.56 10.69
C ASP A 204 -7.18 0.09 11.55
N VAL A 205 -7.29 1.43 11.54
CA VAL A 205 -8.37 2.12 12.25
C VAL A 205 -9.73 1.76 11.66
N TRP A 206 -9.84 1.64 10.34
CA TRP A 206 -11.09 1.23 9.70
C TRP A 206 -11.43 -0.23 10.04
N ALA A 207 -10.45 -1.13 9.97
CA ALA A 207 -10.63 -2.53 10.32
C ALA A 207 -11.12 -2.72 11.75
N GLU A 208 -10.59 -1.95 12.70
CA GLU A 208 -11.02 -1.95 14.10
C GLU A 208 -12.41 -1.29 14.27
N ARG A 209 -12.58 -0.05 13.78
CA ARG A 209 -13.76 0.78 14.09
C ARG A 209 -15.00 0.41 13.30
N LEU A 210 -14.84 -0.24 12.15
CA LEU A 210 -15.94 -0.77 11.34
C LEU A 210 -16.19 -2.26 11.61
N ASP A 211 -15.53 -2.82 12.63
CA ASP A 211 -15.68 -4.21 13.08
C ASP A 211 -15.57 -5.22 11.94
N TYR A 212 -14.44 -5.19 11.22
CA TYR A 212 -14.21 -6.14 10.12
C TYR A 212 -14.21 -7.59 10.62
N ALA A 213 -13.79 -7.84 11.86
CA ALA A 213 -13.72 -9.21 12.39
C ALA A 213 -15.10 -9.79 12.74
N GLY A 214 -16.10 -8.95 13.06
CA GLY A 214 -17.40 -9.40 13.57
C GLY A 214 -18.52 -9.51 12.54
N ARG A 215 -18.29 -9.18 11.26
CA ARG A 215 -19.37 -9.03 10.26
C ARG A 215 -19.31 -10.01 9.08
N ASP A 216 -20.47 -10.24 8.47
CA ASP A 216 -20.61 -11.10 7.29
C ASP A 216 -19.92 -10.50 6.06
N ILE A 217 -19.22 -11.33 5.28
CA ILE A 217 -18.44 -10.88 4.11
C ILE A 217 -19.29 -10.66 2.86
N GLY A 218 -20.49 -11.24 2.78
CA GLY A 218 -21.34 -11.26 1.58
C GLY A 218 -21.58 -9.86 0.99
N PRO A 219 -22.02 -8.87 1.78
CA PRO A 219 -22.17 -7.50 1.31
C PRO A 219 -20.89 -6.87 0.76
N SER A 220 -19.73 -7.15 1.38
CA SER A 220 -18.44 -6.62 0.92
C SER A 220 -18.01 -7.24 -0.41
N VAL A 221 -18.20 -8.56 -0.58
CA VAL A 221 -17.93 -9.23 -1.86
C VAL A 221 -18.81 -8.65 -2.97
N VAL A 222 -20.12 -8.47 -2.71
CA VAL A 222 -21.04 -7.85 -3.69
C VAL A 222 -20.63 -6.42 -4.03
N LEU A 223 -20.26 -5.62 -3.03
CA LEU A 223 -19.83 -4.24 -3.23
C LEU A 223 -18.56 -4.16 -4.09
N PHE A 224 -17.54 -4.96 -3.78
CA PHE A 224 -16.30 -5.04 -4.55
C PHE A 224 -16.58 -5.34 -6.03
N LYS A 225 -17.42 -6.37 -6.31
CA LYS A 225 -17.83 -6.74 -7.66
C LYS A 225 -18.56 -5.60 -8.37
N ALA A 226 -19.51 -4.95 -7.68
CA ALA A 226 -20.31 -3.88 -8.25
C ALA A 226 -19.46 -2.65 -8.60
N ILE A 227 -18.52 -2.26 -7.73
CA ILE A 227 -17.60 -1.13 -7.99
C ILE A 227 -16.74 -1.42 -9.22
N ARG A 228 -16.14 -2.61 -9.30
CA ARG A 228 -15.28 -2.97 -10.43
C ARG A 228 -16.05 -3.00 -11.75
N ALA A 229 -17.22 -3.63 -11.76
CA ALA A 229 -18.09 -3.66 -12.93
C ALA A 229 -18.53 -2.25 -13.36
N HIS A 230 -18.90 -1.40 -12.40
CA HIS A 230 -19.28 -0.01 -12.65
C HIS A 230 -18.13 0.78 -13.28
N MET A 231 -16.93 0.70 -12.72
CA MET A 231 -15.77 1.41 -13.25
C MET A 231 -15.35 0.92 -14.63
N LEU A 232 -15.34 -0.39 -14.87
CA LEU A 232 -15.06 -0.97 -16.20
C LEU A 232 -16.07 -0.50 -17.25
N GLN A 233 -17.35 -0.39 -16.89
CA GLN A 233 -18.34 0.19 -17.80
C GLN A 233 -18.04 1.66 -18.09
N LEU A 234 -17.78 2.47 -17.06
CA LEU A 234 -17.49 3.89 -17.25
C LEU A 234 -16.30 4.13 -18.19
N VAL A 235 -15.17 3.47 -17.92
CA VAL A 235 -13.94 3.69 -18.72
C VAL A 235 -14.03 3.18 -20.15
N ARG A 236 -14.94 2.23 -20.43
CA ARG A 236 -15.21 1.76 -21.80
C ARG A 236 -16.11 2.72 -22.59
N HIS A 237 -16.95 3.51 -21.92
CA HIS A 237 -17.89 4.43 -22.58
C HIS A 237 -17.37 5.86 -22.69
N VAL A 238 -16.46 6.28 -21.81
CA VAL A 238 -15.88 7.61 -21.81
C VAL A 238 -14.63 7.62 -22.71
N PRO A 239 -14.56 8.48 -23.75
CA PRO A 239 -13.35 8.63 -24.56
C PRO A 239 -12.16 9.13 -23.74
N ASP A 240 -10.98 8.60 -24.02
CA ASP A 240 -9.70 8.93 -23.37
C ASP A 240 -9.78 8.75 -21.83
N ALA A 241 -10.62 7.83 -21.37
CA ALA A 241 -10.92 7.65 -19.95
C ALA A 241 -9.68 7.41 -19.10
N LEU A 242 -8.72 6.63 -19.60
CA LEU A 242 -7.56 6.19 -18.83
C LEU A 242 -6.52 7.30 -18.67
N GLU A 243 -6.51 8.27 -19.58
CA GLU A 243 -5.61 9.42 -19.65
C GLU A 243 -6.12 10.60 -18.80
N ARG A 244 -7.43 10.62 -18.50
CA ARG A 244 -8.03 11.66 -17.67
C ARG A 244 -7.47 11.63 -16.24
N HIS A 245 -7.38 12.81 -15.65
CA HIS A 245 -6.87 13.01 -14.30
C HIS A 245 -7.55 14.22 -13.64
N THR A 246 -7.49 14.27 -12.32
CA THR A 246 -7.74 15.48 -11.52
C THR A 246 -6.45 16.26 -11.31
N VAL A 247 -6.51 17.44 -10.70
CA VAL A 247 -5.34 18.18 -10.21
C VAL A 247 -5.42 18.35 -8.70
N ASP A 248 -4.27 18.61 -8.07
CA ASP A 248 -4.23 19.04 -6.66
C ASP A 248 -4.45 20.56 -6.52
N ALA A 249 -4.43 21.08 -5.29
CA ALA A 249 -4.61 22.52 -5.05
C ALA A 249 -3.52 23.41 -5.67
N SER A 250 -2.35 22.86 -6.00
CA SER A 250 -1.29 23.58 -6.71
C SER A 250 -1.47 23.57 -8.23
N GLY A 251 -2.46 22.83 -8.74
CA GLY A 251 -2.68 22.60 -10.16
C GLY A 251 -1.80 21.50 -10.74
N ALA A 252 -1.06 20.75 -9.93
CA ALA A 252 -0.27 19.63 -10.40
C ALA A 252 -1.19 18.44 -10.74
N PRO A 253 -0.95 17.73 -11.86
CA PRO A 253 -1.78 16.60 -12.25
C PRO A 253 -1.66 15.46 -11.23
N SER A 254 -2.81 14.90 -10.86
CA SER A 254 -2.89 13.64 -10.13
C SER A 254 -2.58 12.47 -11.07
N LEU A 255 -2.48 11.25 -10.51
CA LEU A 255 -2.36 10.04 -11.33
C LEU A 255 -3.55 9.92 -12.30
N PRO A 256 -3.31 9.55 -13.57
CA PRO A 256 -4.37 9.24 -14.51
C PRO A 256 -5.23 8.05 -14.05
N VAL A 257 -6.50 8.01 -14.49
CA VAL A 257 -7.45 6.95 -14.14
C VAL A 257 -6.88 5.56 -14.40
N GLY A 258 -6.22 5.34 -15.55
CA GLY A 258 -5.63 4.04 -15.88
C GLY A 258 -4.55 3.61 -14.88
N ARG A 259 -3.78 4.55 -14.36
CA ARG A 259 -2.79 4.25 -13.31
C ARG A 259 -3.44 3.90 -11.98
N ILE A 260 -4.49 4.63 -11.61
CA ILE A 260 -5.25 4.34 -10.38
C ILE A 260 -5.86 2.93 -10.47
N LEU A 261 -6.50 2.59 -11.60
CA LEU A 261 -7.07 1.25 -11.80
C LEU A 261 -6.00 0.16 -11.79
N GLY A 262 -4.85 0.38 -12.42
CA GLY A 262 -3.72 -0.56 -12.35
C GLY A 262 -3.25 -0.79 -10.92
N MET A 263 -3.09 0.27 -10.13
CA MET A 263 -2.69 0.16 -8.72
C MET A 263 -3.74 -0.56 -7.86
N LEU A 264 -5.03 -0.29 -8.07
CA LEU A 264 -6.12 -0.99 -7.37
C LEU A 264 -6.18 -2.48 -7.77
N ALA A 265 -5.89 -2.80 -9.03
CA ALA A 265 -5.83 -4.17 -9.51
C ALA A 265 -4.70 -4.94 -8.81
N SER A 266 -3.48 -4.40 -8.82
CA SER A 266 -2.31 -4.92 -8.12
C SER A 266 -2.57 -5.13 -6.63
N HIS A 267 -3.05 -4.08 -5.93
CA HIS A 267 -3.37 -4.13 -4.50
C HIS A 267 -4.37 -5.23 -4.16
N ALA A 268 -5.41 -5.41 -4.98
CA ALA A 268 -6.38 -6.47 -4.74
C ALA A 268 -5.76 -7.86 -4.90
N LEU A 269 -4.94 -8.06 -5.94
CA LEU A 269 -4.29 -9.34 -6.18
C LEU A 269 -3.27 -9.70 -5.10
N GLU A 270 -2.55 -8.71 -4.55
CA GLU A 270 -1.66 -8.91 -3.40
C GLU A 270 -2.42 -9.46 -2.18
N HIS A 271 -3.54 -8.83 -1.83
CA HIS A 271 -4.37 -9.29 -0.71
C HIS A 271 -5.09 -10.62 -0.98
N ILE A 272 -5.46 -10.89 -2.24
CA ILE A 272 -6.02 -12.19 -2.63
C ILE A 272 -4.94 -13.28 -2.50
N GLU A 273 -3.69 -12.99 -2.85
CA GLU A 273 -2.57 -13.92 -2.64
C GLU A 273 -2.37 -14.22 -1.14
N GLU A 274 -2.57 -13.24 -0.23
CA GLU A 274 -2.55 -13.47 1.23
C GLU A 274 -3.68 -14.41 1.70
N ILE A 275 -4.88 -14.31 1.10
CA ILE A 275 -5.97 -15.27 1.34
C ILE A 275 -5.54 -16.67 0.90
N GLU A 276 -4.97 -16.80 -0.30
CA GLU A 276 -4.51 -18.09 -0.83
C GLU A 276 -3.34 -18.67 -0.01
N GLU A 277 -2.40 -17.84 0.47
CA GLU A 277 -1.35 -18.26 1.39
C GLU A 277 -1.92 -18.81 2.70
N THR A 278 -2.91 -18.12 3.26
CA THR A 278 -3.63 -18.57 4.45
C THR A 278 -4.26 -19.94 4.19
N ARG A 279 -4.97 -20.10 3.08
CA ARG A 279 -5.57 -21.40 2.69
C ARG A 279 -4.54 -22.52 2.60
N ARG A 280 -3.44 -22.30 1.89
CA ARG A 280 -2.35 -23.28 1.75
C ARG A 280 -1.80 -23.69 3.12
N ARG A 281 -1.65 -22.75 4.06
CA ARG A 281 -1.13 -23.01 5.41
C ARG A 281 -2.05 -23.91 6.24
N TYR A 282 -3.37 -23.79 6.06
CA TYR A 282 -4.36 -24.56 6.83
C TYR A 282 -4.98 -25.74 6.06
N GLY A 283 -4.53 -26.00 4.83
CA GLY A 283 -5.04 -27.09 3.98
C GLY A 283 -6.50 -26.86 3.58
N ARG A 284 -6.80 -25.67 3.05
CA ARG A 284 -8.10 -25.27 2.48
C ARG A 284 -8.00 -24.96 1.00
#